data_AF-A0A972JQP4-F1
#
_entry.id   AF-A0A972JQP4-F1
#
_cell.length_a   1.000
_cell.length_b   1.000
_cell.length_c   1.000
_cell.angle_alpha   90.00
_cell.angle_beta   90.00
_cell.angle_gamma   90.00
#
_symmetry.space_group_name_H-M   'P 1'
#
loop_
_entity.id
_entity.type
_entity.pdbx_description
1 polymer ?
#
loop_
_entity_poly.entity_id
_entity_poly.type
_entity_poly.pdbx_seq_one_letter_code
_entity_poly.pdbx_strand_id
1 'polypeptide(L)'
;MPPLSVQYAVVAIPLHRPDVTPFVMQYARPPRGARIHIIGQRPTEHAEHTWLTHLTTTTTPDIDDLLAMDDPQHHLVETHTDRLVPVQFLSDPEYLTRNLGGWGPIYFGVVGLSSDATDDPLLQNLEVLTAYGSTIHWFGADPIMVSARLEHELDCDVASAVVALRRLFAIRQQHQNSRFAYITHLYVAIADGHGFVTQADRAMPRVLLLDELLGQLLYVEQARRHALTEDRPSDIEAIEMQQQQWRDEHGLTLILKGEYIAGRHRRSTVMIARDLGVVVKQPAPEPFHEIQLAARTVDGLAENWPYTTGDGALVTPRGRLRLLIEEDLIPRLDAILDHQLTFSTFRGLTIEKFVPGPTVQEWVRADHTRLTSNLYDQIVTIQQICELLDGENGDWHAANFIVGQADESLIHIDWGAARLRRPEENTPEGWLARINQVQHISFSFHDQELADLTVQRHAELMADQERLAHIQERARQRVATTP
;
A
#
# COMPACT_ATOMS: atom_id res chain seq x y z
N MET A 1 12.97 -29.72 26.43
CA MET A 1 13.67 -29.21 25.24
C MET A 1 13.46 -27.71 25.22
N PRO A 2 14.48 -26.89 24.93
CA PRO A 2 14.25 -25.46 24.69
C PRO A 2 13.27 -25.31 23.50
N PRO A 3 12.37 -24.33 23.51
CA PRO A 3 11.52 -24.06 22.36
C PRO A 3 12.42 -23.81 21.14
N LEU A 4 12.09 -24.44 20.01
CA LEU A 4 12.80 -24.25 18.75
C LEU A 4 12.76 -22.76 18.40
N SER A 5 13.93 -22.15 18.17
CA SER A 5 14.01 -20.71 17.89
C SER A 5 13.56 -20.43 16.46
N VAL A 6 12.48 -19.65 16.31
CA VAL A 6 12.03 -19.16 15.00
C VAL A 6 13.16 -18.34 14.37
N GLN A 7 13.46 -18.62 13.10
CA GLN A 7 14.41 -17.85 12.30
C GLN A 7 13.65 -17.07 11.23
N TYR A 8 13.87 -15.76 11.17
CA TYR A 8 13.27 -14.86 10.21
C TYR A 8 14.20 -14.63 9.02
N ALA A 9 13.60 -14.56 7.84
CA ALA A 9 14.28 -14.23 6.60
C ALA A 9 13.34 -13.48 5.66
N VAL A 10 13.92 -12.64 4.80
CA VAL A 10 13.27 -12.19 3.57
C VAL A 10 13.39 -13.29 2.54
N VAL A 11 12.25 -13.69 1.96
CA VAL A 11 12.17 -14.84 1.07
C VAL A 11 11.38 -14.51 -0.18
N ALA A 12 11.69 -15.18 -1.28
CA ALA A 12 10.91 -15.20 -2.51
C ALA A 12 10.45 -16.63 -2.80
N ILE A 13 9.17 -16.81 -3.14
CA ILE A 13 8.56 -18.12 -3.38
C ILE A 13 7.73 -18.04 -4.65
N PRO A 14 8.13 -18.72 -5.74
CA PRO A 14 7.41 -18.67 -7.01
C PRO A 14 6.13 -19.52 -6.91
N LEU A 15 4.98 -18.86 -6.80
CA LEU A 15 3.69 -19.51 -6.56
C LEU A 15 3.13 -20.25 -7.78
N HIS A 16 3.66 -19.91 -8.95
CA HIS A 16 3.23 -20.43 -10.25
C HIS A 16 3.97 -21.69 -10.70
N ARG A 17 4.85 -22.24 -9.85
CA ARG A 17 5.54 -23.49 -10.17
C ARG A 17 4.56 -24.68 -10.12
N PRO A 18 4.72 -25.70 -11.00
CA PRO A 18 3.78 -26.82 -11.10
C PRO A 18 3.62 -27.66 -9.82
N ASP A 19 4.59 -27.65 -8.93
CA ASP A 19 4.60 -28.32 -7.62
C ASP A 19 3.99 -27.45 -6.50
N VAL A 20 4.01 -26.12 -6.65
CA VAL A 20 3.41 -25.17 -5.69
C VAL A 20 1.94 -24.91 -6.01
N THR A 21 1.59 -24.68 -7.28
CA THR A 21 0.24 -24.28 -7.68
C THR A 21 -0.84 -25.27 -7.22
N PRO A 22 -0.73 -26.60 -7.40
CA PRO A 22 -1.74 -27.53 -6.91
C PRO A 22 -1.88 -27.53 -5.39
N PHE A 23 -0.80 -27.29 -4.66
CA PHE A 23 -0.82 -27.20 -3.20
C PHE A 23 -1.60 -25.97 -2.72
N VAL A 24 -1.34 -24.80 -3.29
CA VAL A 24 -2.01 -23.54 -2.94
C VAL A 24 -3.46 -23.51 -3.42
N MET A 25 -3.76 -23.99 -4.63
CA MET A 25 -5.12 -23.99 -5.20
C MET A 25 -6.07 -24.97 -4.49
N GLN A 26 -5.55 -26.05 -3.92
CA GLN A 26 -6.35 -27.01 -3.16
C GLN A 26 -6.61 -26.50 -1.75
N TYR A 27 -7.62 -25.64 -1.63
CA TYR A 27 -8.11 -25.20 -0.34
C TYR A 27 -8.66 -26.40 0.46
N ALA A 28 -8.11 -26.67 1.64
CA ALA A 28 -8.45 -27.82 2.48
C ALA A 28 -8.91 -27.41 3.89
N ARG A 29 -9.71 -28.24 4.55
CA ARG A 29 -10.05 -28.11 5.98
C ARG A 29 -9.76 -29.41 6.72
N PRO A 30 -8.91 -29.42 7.76
CA PRO A 30 -8.14 -28.30 8.32
C PRO A 30 -7.06 -27.73 7.37
N PRO A 31 -6.47 -26.54 7.66
CA PRO A 31 -5.33 -26.00 6.93
C PRO A 31 -4.18 -27.01 6.81
N ARG A 32 -3.40 -26.93 5.73
CA ARG A 32 -2.30 -27.85 5.42
C ARG A 32 -0.96 -27.13 5.37
N GLY A 33 0.12 -27.91 5.43
CA GLY A 33 1.49 -27.40 5.34
C GLY A 33 2.03 -26.89 6.67
N ALA A 34 3.20 -26.27 6.60
CA ALA A 34 3.92 -25.78 7.76
C ALA A 34 3.24 -24.53 8.35
N ARG A 35 3.28 -24.43 9.69
CA ARG A 35 2.97 -23.19 10.41
C ARG A 35 4.15 -22.24 10.29
N ILE A 36 3.88 -21.03 9.85
CA ILE A 36 4.88 -19.99 9.64
C ILE A 36 4.38 -18.67 10.21
N HIS A 37 5.31 -17.76 10.49
CA HIS A 37 4.98 -16.37 10.79
C HIS A 37 5.20 -15.51 9.56
N ILE A 38 4.26 -14.60 9.28
CA ILE A 38 4.39 -13.58 8.25
C ILE A 38 4.11 -12.20 8.84
N ILE A 39 4.54 -11.15 8.15
CA ILE A 39 4.21 -9.77 8.53
C ILE A 39 2.77 -9.47 8.13
N GLY A 40 1.99 -8.83 9.00
CA GLY A 40 0.63 -8.32 8.79
C GLY A 40 0.62 -6.95 8.11
N GLN A 41 -0.54 -6.52 7.58
CA GLN A 41 -0.67 -5.18 6.95
C GLN A 41 -0.56 -4.06 7.98
N ARG A 42 -1.10 -4.32 9.18
CA ARG A 42 -1.06 -3.46 10.36
C ARG A 42 -0.65 -4.31 11.55
N PRO A 43 -0.31 -3.68 12.69
CA PRO A 43 -0.13 -4.43 13.92
C PRO A 43 -1.37 -5.23 14.28
N THR A 44 -1.16 -6.36 14.96
CA THR A 44 -2.25 -7.22 15.42
C THR A 44 -3.11 -6.49 16.45
N GLU A 45 -4.39 -6.84 16.54
CA GLU A 45 -5.31 -6.26 17.54
C GLU A 45 -4.79 -6.46 18.97
N HIS A 46 -4.13 -7.60 19.22
CA HIS A 46 -3.48 -7.89 20.51
C HIS A 46 -2.29 -6.96 20.79
N ALA A 47 -1.43 -6.71 19.81
CA ALA A 47 -0.31 -5.78 19.96
C ALA A 47 -0.80 -4.34 20.19
N GLU A 48 -1.78 -3.88 19.39
CA GLU A 48 -2.39 -2.55 19.60
C GLU A 48 -3.00 -2.40 21.00
N HIS A 49 -3.73 -3.41 21.46
CA HIS A 49 -4.32 -3.40 22.80
C HIS A 49 -3.25 -3.33 23.90
N THR A 50 -2.18 -4.12 23.76
CA THR A 50 -1.06 -4.15 24.70
C THR A 50 -0.36 -2.80 24.78
N TRP A 51 -0.09 -2.19 23.62
CA TRP A 51 0.50 -0.86 23.54
C TRP A 51 -0.39 0.23 24.13
N LEU A 52 -1.69 0.26 23.79
CA LEU A 52 -2.62 1.23 24.37
C LEU A 52 -2.74 1.05 25.89
N THR A 53 -2.72 -0.19 26.37
CA THR A 53 -2.70 -0.49 27.81
C THR A 53 -1.42 0.04 28.46
N HIS A 54 -0.25 -0.23 27.88
CA HIS A 54 1.02 0.33 28.33
C HIS A 54 0.96 1.85 28.41
N LEU A 55 0.49 2.52 27.35
CA LEU A 55 0.30 3.96 27.34
C LEU A 55 -0.65 4.45 28.44
N THR A 56 -1.69 3.69 28.81
CA THR A 56 -2.58 4.07 29.93
C THR A 56 -1.94 3.88 31.30
N THR A 57 -1.05 2.91 31.47
CA THR A 57 -0.44 2.58 32.77
C THR A 57 0.87 3.32 33.04
N THR A 58 1.53 3.83 32.00
CA THR A 58 2.78 4.59 32.12
C THR A 58 2.49 6.01 32.57
N THR A 59 3.12 6.46 33.67
CA THR A 59 2.83 7.77 34.29
C THR A 59 3.10 8.94 33.35
N THR A 60 4.24 8.91 32.66
CA THR A 60 4.68 9.97 31.74
C THR A 60 5.20 9.33 30.46
N PRO A 61 4.33 8.94 29.52
CA PRO A 61 4.79 8.33 28.28
C PRO A 61 5.58 9.33 27.44
N ASP A 62 6.64 8.86 26.80
CA ASP A 62 7.47 9.66 25.91
C ASP A 62 7.27 9.30 24.42
N ILE A 63 8.12 9.85 23.55
CA ILE A 63 8.03 9.59 22.11
C ILE A 63 8.36 8.13 21.78
N ASP A 64 9.24 7.47 22.54
CA ASP A 64 9.62 6.07 22.30
C ASP A 64 8.46 5.14 22.68
N ASP A 65 7.74 5.43 23.78
CA ASP A 65 6.51 4.73 24.14
C ASP A 65 5.44 4.85 23.03
N LEU A 66 5.32 6.03 22.41
CA LEU A 66 4.40 6.27 21.31
C LEU A 66 4.81 5.53 20.02
N LEU A 67 6.12 5.40 19.78
CA LEU A 67 6.69 4.75 18.61
C LEU A 67 6.94 3.25 18.76
N ALA A 68 6.76 2.67 19.95
CA ALA A 68 6.95 1.24 20.20
C ALA A 68 6.13 0.34 19.24
N MET A 69 4.98 0.81 18.76
CA MET A 69 4.17 0.09 17.75
C MET A 69 4.79 0.00 16.37
N ASP A 70 5.92 0.66 16.12
CA ASP A 70 6.65 0.52 14.87
C ASP A 70 7.46 -0.78 14.79
N ASP A 71 7.69 -1.46 15.91
CA ASP A 71 8.40 -2.75 15.92
C ASP A 71 7.65 -3.80 15.06
N PRO A 72 8.31 -4.38 14.03
CA PRO A 72 7.73 -5.42 13.18
C PRO A 72 7.17 -6.64 13.91
N GLN A 73 7.63 -6.94 15.12
CA GLN A 73 7.08 -8.05 15.91
C GLN A 73 5.60 -7.85 16.21
N HIS A 74 5.15 -6.61 16.35
CA HIS A 74 3.74 -6.28 16.54
C HIS A 74 2.86 -6.60 15.32
N HIS A 75 3.49 -6.77 14.15
CA HIS A 75 2.82 -7.14 12.91
C HIS A 75 2.81 -8.64 12.65
N LEU A 76 3.49 -9.48 13.45
CA LEU A 76 3.58 -10.90 13.16
C LEU A 76 2.21 -11.59 13.27
N VAL A 77 1.86 -12.32 12.22
CA VAL A 77 0.66 -13.17 12.15
C VAL A 77 1.11 -14.59 11.87
N GLU A 78 0.60 -15.53 12.64
CA GLU A 78 0.81 -16.95 12.38
C GLU A 78 -0.18 -17.43 11.29
N THR A 79 0.31 -18.15 10.31
CA THR A 79 -0.49 -18.74 9.24
C THR A 79 0.06 -20.11 8.81
N HIS A 80 -0.64 -20.77 7.90
CA HIS A 80 -0.14 -21.97 7.22
C HIS A 80 0.30 -21.62 5.81
N THR A 81 1.27 -22.34 5.27
CA THR A 81 1.80 -22.12 3.90
C THR A 81 0.70 -22.22 2.84
N ASP A 82 -0.30 -23.10 3.00
CA ASP A 82 -1.47 -23.21 2.10
C ASP A 82 -2.47 -22.03 2.22
N ARG A 83 -2.17 -21.04 3.07
CA ARG A 83 -2.93 -19.81 3.30
C ARG A 83 -2.14 -18.53 2.97
N LEU A 84 -0.94 -18.65 2.40
CA LEU A 84 -0.16 -17.49 1.89
C LEU A 84 -0.83 -16.77 0.71
N VAL A 85 -1.88 -17.34 0.12
CA VAL A 85 -2.70 -16.63 -0.87
C VAL A 85 -4.13 -16.62 -0.34
N PRO A 86 -4.72 -15.43 -0.09
CA PRO A 86 -6.08 -15.34 0.39
C PRO A 86 -7.04 -16.01 -0.59
N VAL A 87 -7.95 -16.81 -0.06
CA VAL A 87 -8.85 -17.67 -0.84
C VAL A 87 -9.67 -16.92 -1.88
N GLN A 88 -10.02 -15.65 -1.64
CA GLN A 88 -10.75 -14.85 -2.64
C GLN A 88 -9.95 -14.64 -3.94
N PHE A 89 -8.62 -14.60 -3.90
CA PHE A 89 -7.81 -14.47 -5.12
C PHE A 89 -7.73 -15.79 -5.90
N LEU A 90 -7.84 -16.92 -5.21
CA LEU A 90 -7.87 -18.25 -5.82
C LEU A 90 -9.17 -18.55 -6.58
N SER A 91 -10.16 -17.65 -6.49
CA SER A 91 -11.37 -17.73 -7.32
C SER A 91 -11.11 -17.41 -8.80
N ASP A 92 -10.05 -16.65 -9.12
CA ASP A 92 -9.54 -16.48 -10.48
C ASP A 92 -8.61 -17.66 -10.82
N PRO A 93 -9.00 -18.56 -11.73
CA PRO A 93 -8.24 -19.78 -12.04
C PRO A 93 -6.86 -19.48 -12.65
N GLU A 94 -6.65 -18.28 -13.19
CA GLU A 94 -5.38 -17.85 -13.76
C GLU A 94 -4.56 -17.01 -12.77
N TYR A 95 -5.04 -16.79 -11.55
CA TYR A 95 -4.36 -15.91 -10.59
C TYR A 95 -2.91 -16.31 -10.37
N LEU A 96 -2.65 -17.61 -10.21
CA LEU A 96 -1.33 -18.17 -10.00
C LEU A 96 -0.55 -18.46 -11.28
N THR A 97 -1.13 -18.33 -12.48
CA THR A 97 -0.45 -18.73 -13.73
C THR A 97 -0.33 -17.62 -14.76
N ARG A 98 -1.12 -16.54 -14.64
CA ARG A 98 -1.10 -15.41 -15.59
C ARG A 98 0.24 -14.67 -15.52
N ASN A 99 0.91 -14.59 -16.67
CA ASN A 99 2.12 -13.80 -16.87
C ASN A 99 1.71 -12.37 -17.26
N LEU A 100 2.07 -11.39 -16.44
CA LEU A 100 1.73 -9.97 -16.67
C LEU A 100 2.93 -9.22 -17.23
N GLY A 101 3.45 -9.63 -18.39
CA GLY A 101 4.59 -8.95 -19.03
C GLY A 101 5.93 -9.20 -18.32
N GLY A 102 6.20 -10.48 -18.01
CA GLY A 102 7.36 -10.92 -17.24
C GLY A 102 7.07 -11.11 -15.76
N TRP A 103 5.92 -10.66 -15.27
CA TRP A 103 5.55 -10.80 -13.87
C TRP A 103 4.80 -12.11 -13.61
N GLY A 104 5.54 -13.10 -13.09
CA GLY A 104 4.97 -14.31 -12.51
C GLY A 104 4.55 -14.11 -11.05
N PRO A 105 3.49 -14.79 -10.56
CA PRO A 105 3.12 -14.74 -9.14
C PRO A 105 4.26 -15.28 -8.25
N ILE A 106 4.89 -14.39 -7.49
CA ILE A 106 5.97 -14.69 -6.53
C ILE A 106 5.60 -14.08 -5.18
N TYR A 107 5.34 -14.90 -4.16
CA TYR A 107 5.26 -14.38 -2.79
C TYR A 107 6.65 -13.86 -2.40
N PHE A 108 6.72 -12.62 -1.92
CA PHE A 108 7.95 -12.02 -1.45
C PHE A 108 7.70 -11.45 -0.04
N GLY A 109 8.72 -11.30 0.80
CA GLY A 109 8.55 -10.72 2.13
C GLY A 109 9.14 -11.56 3.25
N VAL A 110 8.85 -11.18 4.49
CA VAL A 110 9.45 -11.81 5.67
C VAL A 110 8.65 -13.04 6.10
N VAL A 111 9.35 -14.15 6.29
CA VAL A 111 8.80 -15.39 6.84
C VAL A 111 9.63 -15.83 8.04
N GLY A 112 8.95 -16.20 9.13
CA GLY A 112 9.53 -16.87 10.29
C GLY A 112 9.33 -18.38 10.19
N LEU A 113 10.43 -19.12 10.07
CA LEU A 113 10.44 -20.57 9.94
C LEU A 113 10.84 -21.24 11.26
N SER A 114 10.11 -22.28 11.65
CA SER A 114 10.56 -23.27 12.62
C SER A 114 11.34 -24.39 11.92
N SER A 115 12.28 -25.04 12.62
CA SER A 115 13.17 -26.08 12.07
C SER A 115 12.50 -27.32 11.49
N ASP A 116 11.18 -27.50 11.66
CA ASP A 116 10.44 -28.71 11.28
C ASP A 116 9.74 -28.61 9.91
N ALA A 117 10.21 -27.73 9.02
CA ALA A 117 9.51 -27.36 7.78
C ALA A 117 9.95 -28.14 6.52
N THR A 118 10.64 -29.28 6.66
CA THR A 118 11.43 -29.91 5.57
C THR A 118 10.62 -30.55 4.44
N ASP A 119 9.34 -30.88 4.65
CA ASP A 119 8.50 -31.59 3.66
C ASP A 119 7.39 -30.71 3.05
N ASP A 120 7.39 -29.40 3.29
CA ASP A 120 6.37 -28.50 2.75
C ASP A 120 6.67 -28.13 1.27
N PRO A 121 5.76 -28.42 0.32
CA PRO A 121 6.01 -28.17 -1.12
C PRO A 121 6.30 -26.70 -1.46
N LEU A 122 5.69 -25.78 -0.72
CA LEU A 122 5.88 -24.35 -0.94
C LEU A 122 7.25 -23.93 -0.39
N LEU A 123 7.65 -24.43 0.78
CA LEU A 123 8.96 -24.11 1.37
C LEU A 123 10.13 -24.79 0.66
N GLN A 124 9.90 -25.89 -0.06
CA GLN A 124 10.92 -26.49 -0.94
C GLN A 124 11.32 -25.57 -2.10
N ASN A 125 10.43 -24.66 -2.51
CA ASN A 125 10.64 -23.66 -3.55
C ASN A 125 11.06 -22.29 -3.01
N LEU A 126 11.30 -22.20 -1.70
CA LEU A 126 11.65 -20.95 -1.04
C LEU A 126 13.11 -20.57 -1.32
N GLU A 127 13.31 -19.33 -1.73
CA GLU A 127 14.62 -18.71 -1.87
C GLU A 127 14.82 -17.69 -0.76
N VAL A 128 15.85 -17.88 0.07
CA VAL A 128 16.25 -16.92 1.10
C VAL A 128 17.09 -15.82 0.45
N LEU A 129 16.57 -14.60 0.43
CA LEU A 129 17.26 -13.43 -0.11
C LEU A 129 18.08 -12.72 0.97
N THR A 130 17.58 -12.67 2.20
CA THR A 130 18.28 -12.10 3.36
C THR A 130 17.88 -12.86 4.62
N ALA A 131 18.85 -13.33 5.40
CA ALA A 131 18.60 -13.98 6.68
C ALA A 131 18.77 -12.99 7.85
N TYR A 132 17.76 -12.84 8.70
CA TYR A 132 17.83 -11.97 9.87
C TYR A 132 18.20 -12.69 11.17
N GLY A 133 17.97 -14.01 11.24
CA GLY A 133 18.14 -14.77 12.48
C GLY A 133 16.90 -14.66 13.37
N SER A 134 17.06 -14.51 14.69
CA SER A 134 15.92 -14.47 15.63
C SER A 134 15.19 -13.13 15.71
N THR A 135 15.75 -12.07 15.13
CA THR A 135 15.23 -10.70 15.24
C THR A 135 15.14 -10.11 13.85
N ILE A 136 13.98 -9.57 13.48
CA ILE A 136 13.80 -8.91 12.19
C ILE A 136 14.62 -7.62 12.16
N HIS A 137 15.47 -7.46 11.15
CA HIS A 137 16.16 -6.19 10.90
C HIS A 137 15.20 -5.22 10.21
N TRP A 138 15.13 -3.97 10.65
CA TRP A 138 14.12 -3.02 10.18
C TRP A 138 14.58 -1.57 10.18
N PHE A 139 13.93 -0.78 9.32
CA PHE A 139 14.06 0.66 9.20
C PHE A 139 12.71 1.31 9.51
N GLY A 140 12.66 2.17 10.52
CA GLY A 140 11.41 2.78 10.94
C GLY A 140 11.49 4.26 11.28
N ALA A 141 10.58 4.69 12.15
CA ALA A 141 10.45 6.09 12.56
C ALA A 141 11.77 6.66 13.10
N ASP A 142 12.02 7.93 12.79
CA ASP A 142 13.02 8.74 13.51
C ASP A 142 12.30 9.54 14.62
N PRO A 143 12.57 9.26 15.91
CA PRO A 143 11.93 9.96 17.03
C PRO A 143 12.11 11.48 16.99
N ILE A 144 13.24 11.97 16.47
CA ILE A 144 13.51 13.42 16.37
C ILE A 144 12.60 14.03 15.31
N MET A 145 12.52 13.41 14.13
CA MET A 145 11.64 13.84 13.05
C MET A 145 10.17 13.82 13.49
N VAL A 146 9.72 12.71 14.09
CA VAL A 146 8.33 12.60 14.54
C VAL A 146 8.03 13.67 15.60
N SER A 147 8.90 13.86 16.58
CA SER A 147 8.72 14.89 17.61
C SER A 147 8.62 16.29 17.02
N ALA A 148 9.48 16.63 16.05
CA ALA A 148 9.48 17.94 15.41
C ALA A 148 8.23 18.21 14.54
N ARG A 149 7.59 17.14 14.05
CA ARG A 149 6.42 17.24 13.16
C ARG A 149 5.09 17.01 13.87
N LEU A 150 5.09 16.37 15.05
CA LEU A 150 3.87 15.95 15.74
C LEU A 150 2.88 17.10 15.93
N GLU A 151 3.37 18.25 16.38
CA GLU A 151 2.54 19.44 16.57
C GLU A 151 1.92 19.93 15.26
N HIS A 152 2.67 19.89 14.15
CA HIS A 152 2.14 20.27 12.84
C HIS A 152 1.13 19.25 12.29
N GLU A 153 1.37 17.95 12.51
CA GLU A 153 0.54 16.87 11.97
C GLU A 153 -0.76 16.63 12.77
N LEU A 154 -0.72 16.84 14.08
CA LEU A 154 -1.84 16.56 14.98
C LEU A 154 -2.45 17.80 15.65
N ASP A 155 -1.84 18.98 15.49
CA ASP A 155 -2.17 20.21 16.24
C ASP A 155 -2.09 20.02 17.77
N CYS A 156 -1.17 19.15 18.22
CA CYS A 156 -0.98 18.86 19.64
C CYS A 156 0.43 18.35 19.99
N ASP A 157 0.83 18.56 21.25
CA ASP A 157 2.07 18.03 21.80
C ASP A 157 1.98 16.52 22.13
N VAL A 158 3.12 15.92 22.51
CA VAL A 158 3.22 14.49 22.88
C VAL A 158 2.23 14.13 24.00
N ALA A 159 2.16 14.95 25.06
CA ALA A 159 1.28 14.69 26.20
C ALA A 159 -0.20 14.69 25.79
N SER A 160 -0.60 15.62 24.94
CA SER A 160 -1.96 15.71 24.40
C SER A 160 -2.27 14.55 23.46
N ALA A 161 -1.31 14.10 22.64
CA ALA A 161 -1.45 12.92 21.80
C ALA A 161 -1.68 11.65 22.65
N VAL A 162 -0.94 11.49 23.75
CA VAL A 162 -1.15 10.41 24.72
C VAL A 162 -2.55 10.46 25.31
N VAL A 163 -3.01 11.64 25.77
CA VAL A 163 -4.37 11.80 26.31
C VAL A 163 -5.42 11.44 25.26
N ALA A 164 -5.24 11.88 24.02
CA ALA A 164 -6.14 11.55 22.91
C ALA A 164 -6.21 10.04 22.65
N LEU A 165 -5.07 9.34 22.61
CA LEU A 165 -5.00 7.89 22.42
C LEU A 165 -5.64 7.12 23.58
N ARG A 166 -5.40 7.54 24.83
CA ARG A 166 -6.05 6.96 26.02
C ARG A 166 -7.57 7.13 25.95
N ARG A 167 -8.05 8.31 25.55
CA ARG A 167 -9.48 8.58 25.40
C ARG A 167 -10.08 7.74 24.28
N LEU A 168 -9.41 7.67 23.13
CA LEU A 168 -9.83 6.83 22.01
C LEU A 168 -9.95 5.36 22.42
N PHE A 169 -8.98 4.85 23.17
CA PHE A 169 -9.03 3.50 23.71
C PHE A 169 -10.21 3.30 24.67
N ALA A 170 -10.46 4.25 25.58
CA ALA A 170 -11.60 4.18 26.48
C ALA A 170 -12.95 4.18 25.73
N ILE A 171 -13.08 4.97 24.66
CA ILE A 171 -14.27 4.98 23.80
C ILE A 171 -14.39 3.62 23.09
N ARG A 172 -13.31 3.08 22.51
CA ARG A 172 -13.30 1.74 21.91
C ARG A 172 -13.86 0.68 22.87
N GLN A 173 -13.44 0.71 24.15
CA GLN A 173 -13.93 -0.22 25.18
C GLN A 173 -15.44 -0.09 25.47
N GLN A 174 -16.01 1.11 25.39
CA GLN A 174 -17.46 1.31 25.55
C GLN A 174 -18.26 0.65 24.43
N HIS A 175 -17.65 0.43 23.27
CA HIS A 175 -18.24 -0.23 22.11
C HIS A 175 -17.77 -1.67 21.90
N GLN A 176 -17.15 -2.33 22.90
CA GLN A 176 -16.60 -3.69 22.76
C GLN A 176 -17.63 -4.74 22.28
N ASN A 177 -18.92 -4.50 22.50
CA ASN A 177 -20.01 -5.39 22.10
C ASN A 177 -20.44 -5.23 20.64
N SER A 178 -19.98 -4.19 19.94
CA SER A 178 -20.30 -3.97 18.52
C SER A 178 -19.26 -3.09 17.82
N ARG A 179 -18.34 -3.73 17.08
CA ARG A 179 -17.38 -3.04 16.21
C ARG A 179 -18.10 -2.23 15.12
N PHE A 180 -19.24 -2.71 14.62
CA PHE A 180 -20.00 -2.00 13.59
C PHE A 180 -20.53 -0.66 14.11
N ALA A 181 -21.12 -0.65 15.30
CA ALA A 181 -21.58 0.59 15.93
C ALA A 181 -20.43 1.57 16.19
N TYR A 182 -19.25 1.06 16.57
CA TYR A 182 -18.06 1.89 16.78
C TYR A 182 -17.57 2.56 15.50
N ILE A 183 -17.52 1.83 14.38
CA ILE A 183 -17.14 2.37 13.06
C ILE A 183 -18.08 3.52 12.65
N THR A 184 -19.39 3.34 12.81
CA THR A 184 -20.36 4.42 12.55
C THR A 184 -20.15 5.60 13.50
N HIS A 185 -19.86 5.35 14.79
CA HIS A 185 -19.59 6.41 15.75
C HIS A 185 -18.33 7.22 15.41
N LEU A 186 -17.25 6.54 14.98
CA LEU A 186 -16.02 7.18 14.48
C LEU A 186 -16.31 8.04 13.25
N TYR A 187 -17.04 7.49 12.28
CA TYR A 187 -17.38 8.21 11.05
C TYR A 187 -18.13 9.52 11.34
N VAL A 188 -19.20 9.46 12.14
CA VAL A 188 -19.99 10.64 12.52
C VAL A 188 -19.13 11.68 13.23
N ALA A 189 -18.27 11.25 14.17
CA ALA A 189 -17.38 12.17 14.88
C ALA A 189 -16.39 12.88 13.94
N ILE A 190 -15.94 12.24 12.86
CA ILE A 190 -15.09 12.86 11.85
C ILE A 190 -15.91 13.79 10.95
N ALA A 191 -17.09 13.36 10.50
CA ALA A 191 -17.97 14.10 9.59
C ALA A 191 -18.45 15.42 10.18
N ASP A 192 -18.84 15.41 11.47
CA ASP A 192 -19.37 16.59 12.16
C ASP A 192 -18.27 17.63 12.48
N GLY A 193 -16.99 17.29 12.24
CA GLY A 193 -15.84 18.17 12.51
C GLY A 193 -15.58 18.45 13.99
N HIS A 194 -16.47 18.00 14.88
CA HIS A 194 -16.34 18.16 16.32
C HIS A 194 -15.39 17.13 16.92
N GLY A 195 -15.21 15.95 16.31
CA GLY A 195 -14.54 14.83 16.98
C GLY A 195 -15.26 14.43 18.27
N PHE A 196 -14.65 13.56 19.08
CA PHE A 196 -15.23 13.16 20.37
C PHE A 196 -15.08 14.26 21.46
N VAL A 197 -15.55 15.49 21.25
CA VAL A 197 -15.40 16.58 22.23
C VAL A 197 -16.21 16.31 23.51
N THR A 198 -15.56 16.46 24.66
CA THR A 198 -16.21 16.58 25.97
C THR A 198 -16.04 18.01 26.48
N GLN A 199 -16.83 18.45 27.47
CA GLN A 199 -16.68 19.80 28.05
C GLN A 199 -15.29 20.06 28.67
N ALA A 200 -14.52 19.01 28.99
CA ALA A 200 -13.24 19.11 29.66
C ALA A 200 -12.03 18.94 28.73
N ASP A 201 -12.23 18.40 27.52
CA ASP A 201 -11.13 17.97 26.65
C ASP A 201 -11.12 18.70 25.30
N ARG A 202 -9.92 18.84 24.73
CA ARG A 202 -9.77 19.24 23.32
C ARG A 202 -10.40 18.19 22.38
N ALA A 203 -10.75 18.65 21.19
CA ALA A 203 -11.17 17.78 20.09
C ALA A 203 -10.07 16.74 19.79
N MET A 204 -10.49 15.53 19.42
CA MET A 204 -9.51 14.50 19.05
C MET A 204 -8.88 14.88 17.70
N PRO A 205 -7.54 14.80 17.55
CA PRO A 205 -6.91 15.05 16.27
C PRO A 205 -7.52 14.17 15.16
N ARG A 206 -7.92 14.81 14.05
CA ARG A 206 -8.60 14.13 12.94
C ARG A 206 -7.80 12.96 12.38
N VAL A 207 -6.48 13.10 12.32
CA VAL A 207 -5.55 12.05 11.87
C VAL A 207 -5.68 10.78 12.71
N LEU A 208 -5.83 10.90 14.05
CA LEU A 208 -6.00 9.74 14.93
C LEU A 208 -7.36 9.07 14.73
N LEU A 209 -8.42 9.85 14.51
CA LEU A 209 -9.75 9.30 14.20
C LEU A 209 -9.76 8.57 12.86
N LEU A 210 -9.11 9.12 11.84
CA LEU A 210 -8.96 8.48 10.53
C LEU A 210 -8.16 7.19 10.60
N ASP A 211 -7.06 7.19 11.36
CA ASP A 211 -6.25 5.98 11.57
C ASP A 211 -7.04 4.88 12.28
N GLU A 212 -7.80 5.26 13.31
CA GLU A 212 -8.67 4.33 14.02
C GLU A 212 -9.75 3.75 13.11
N LEU A 213 -10.42 4.60 12.33
CA LEU A 213 -11.44 4.17 11.38
C LEU A 213 -10.86 3.18 10.36
N LEU A 214 -9.69 3.50 9.79
CA LEU A 214 -8.94 2.61 8.89
C LEU A 214 -8.63 1.25 9.55
N GLY A 215 -8.14 1.27 10.79
CA GLY A 215 -7.84 0.06 11.57
C GLY A 215 -9.08 -0.80 11.85
N GLN A 216 -10.18 -0.19 12.27
CA GLN A 216 -11.42 -0.93 12.56
C GLN A 216 -12.02 -1.54 11.29
N LEU A 217 -11.98 -0.83 10.15
CA LEU A 217 -12.40 -1.39 8.86
C LEU A 217 -11.53 -2.59 8.45
N LEU A 218 -10.21 -2.50 8.64
CA LEU A 218 -9.31 -3.63 8.40
C LEU A 218 -9.71 -4.86 9.23
N TYR A 219 -9.99 -4.69 10.53
CA TYR A 219 -10.36 -5.82 11.38
C TYR A 219 -11.70 -6.45 10.97
N VAL A 220 -12.65 -5.67 10.45
CA VAL A 220 -13.89 -6.20 9.87
C VAL A 220 -13.60 -7.01 8.60
N GLU A 221 -12.75 -6.52 7.70
CA GLU A 221 -12.39 -7.24 6.49
C GLU A 221 -11.56 -8.51 6.78
N GLN A 222 -10.66 -8.47 7.76
CA GLN A 222 -9.95 -9.66 8.23
C GLN A 222 -10.90 -10.70 8.81
N ALA A 223 -11.91 -10.28 9.59
CA ALA A 223 -12.96 -11.17 10.08
C ALA A 223 -13.77 -11.80 8.95
N ARG A 224 -14.08 -11.05 7.88
CA ARG A 224 -14.75 -11.56 6.68
C ARG A 224 -13.91 -12.61 5.97
N ARG A 225 -12.62 -12.32 5.74
CA ARG A 225 -11.68 -13.27 5.12
C ARG A 225 -11.54 -14.54 5.96
N HIS A 226 -11.48 -14.40 7.28
CA HIS A 226 -11.44 -15.55 8.18
C HIS A 226 -12.74 -16.37 8.12
N ALA A 227 -13.91 -15.73 8.14
CA ALA A 227 -15.20 -16.40 7.95
C ALA A 227 -15.28 -17.13 6.60
N LEU A 228 -14.73 -16.55 5.52
CA LEU A 228 -14.61 -17.18 4.21
C LEU A 228 -13.70 -18.43 4.27
N THR A 229 -12.56 -18.33 4.97
CA THR A 229 -11.69 -19.49 5.17
C THR A 229 -12.36 -20.61 5.98
N GLU A 230 -13.28 -20.28 6.86
CA GLU A 230 -14.00 -21.23 7.72
C GLU A 230 -15.36 -21.69 7.16
N ASP A 231 -15.83 -21.12 6.04
CA ASP A 231 -17.18 -21.33 5.47
C ASP A 231 -18.27 -21.06 6.49
N ARG A 232 -18.22 -19.85 7.04
CA ARG A 232 -19.28 -19.28 7.86
C ARG A 232 -20.11 -18.31 7.01
N PRO A 233 -21.01 -18.80 6.13
CA PRO A 233 -21.71 -17.96 5.15
C PRO A 233 -22.56 -16.86 5.80
N SER A 234 -23.15 -17.12 6.98
CA SER A 234 -23.91 -16.12 7.74
C SER A 234 -23.06 -14.91 8.14
N ASP A 235 -21.81 -15.15 8.51
CA ASP A 235 -20.92 -14.10 9.00
C ASP A 235 -20.37 -13.29 7.82
N ILE A 236 -20.10 -13.96 6.70
CA ILE A 236 -19.72 -13.33 5.43
C ILE A 236 -20.84 -12.38 4.98
N GLU A 237 -22.08 -12.90 4.89
CA GLU A 237 -23.24 -12.12 4.45
C GLU A 237 -23.50 -10.91 5.36
N ALA A 238 -23.45 -11.10 6.69
CA ALA A 238 -23.65 -10.02 7.65
C ALA A 238 -22.59 -8.92 7.51
N ILE A 239 -21.31 -9.29 7.33
CA ILE A 239 -20.23 -8.32 7.15
C ILE A 239 -20.35 -7.60 5.80
N GLU A 240 -20.63 -8.33 4.71
CA GLU A 240 -20.76 -7.74 3.37
C GLU A 240 -21.94 -6.78 3.28
N MET A 241 -23.08 -7.13 3.89
CA MET A 241 -24.24 -6.23 4.01
C MET A 241 -23.87 -4.95 4.76
N GLN A 242 -23.13 -5.06 5.87
CA GLN A 242 -22.71 -3.88 6.64
C GLN A 242 -21.69 -3.02 5.88
N GLN A 243 -20.72 -3.63 5.19
CA GLN A 243 -19.76 -2.92 4.35
C GLN A 243 -20.45 -2.20 3.20
N GLN A 244 -21.46 -2.84 2.58
CA GLN A 244 -22.27 -2.23 1.53
C GLN A 244 -23.09 -1.05 2.09
N GLN A 245 -23.68 -1.19 3.26
CA GLN A 245 -24.39 -0.09 3.93
C GLN A 245 -23.46 1.11 4.16
N TRP A 246 -22.24 0.91 4.70
CA TRP A 246 -21.28 2.00 4.87
C TRP A 246 -20.83 2.64 3.55
N ARG A 247 -20.72 1.85 2.48
CA ARG A 247 -20.43 2.38 1.14
C ARG A 247 -21.55 3.29 0.65
N ASP A 248 -22.80 2.86 0.82
CA ASP A 248 -23.97 3.58 0.31
C ASP A 248 -24.30 4.82 1.15
N GLU A 249 -24.24 4.71 2.48
CA GLU A 249 -24.63 5.79 3.41
C GLU A 249 -23.52 6.80 3.69
N HIS A 250 -22.25 6.39 3.57
CA HIS A 250 -21.10 7.17 4.04
C HIS A 250 -19.98 7.30 2.99
N GLY A 251 -20.15 6.69 1.82
CA GLY A 251 -19.10 6.64 0.80
C GLY A 251 -17.83 5.96 1.30
N LEU A 252 -17.94 5.09 2.32
CA LEU A 252 -16.82 4.49 3.03
C LEU A 252 -16.49 3.14 2.41
N THR A 253 -15.30 3.01 1.86
CA THR A 253 -14.80 1.78 1.23
C THR A 253 -13.39 1.48 1.70
N LEU A 254 -13.16 0.22 2.08
CA LEU A 254 -11.83 -0.30 2.35
C LEU A 254 -11.32 -1.06 1.12
N ILE A 255 -10.12 -0.74 0.70
CA ILE A 255 -9.34 -1.50 -0.29
C ILE A 255 -8.12 -2.04 0.43
N LEU A 256 -8.02 -3.36 0.51
CA LEU A 256 -6.80 -4.03 0.92
C LEU A 256 -6.05 -4.45 -0.33
N LYS A 257 -4.99 -3.71 -0.68
CA LYS A 257 -4.07 -4.16 -1.72
C LYS A 257 -3.47 -5.49 -1.25
N GLY A 258 -3.49 -6.50 -2.13
CA GLY A 258 -3.35 -7.94 -1.84
C GLY A 258 -2.06 -8.35 -1.13
N GLU A 259 -1.83 -9.65 -0.96
CA GLU A 259 -0.54 -10.13 -0.44
C GLU A 259 0.59 -9.76 -1.40
N TYR A 260 1.79 -9.69 -0.84
CA TYR A 260 2.93 -9.15 -1.56
C TYR A 260 3.44 -10.19 -2.56
N ILE A 261 2.74 -10.20 -3.69
CA ILE A 261 3.04 -11.00 -4.86
C ILE A 261 3.74 -10.05 -5.82
N ALA A 262 5.06 -10.20 -5.91
CA ALA A 262 5.91 -9.34 -6.73
C ALA A 262 5.35 -9.27 -8.16
N GLY A 263 5.11 -8.05 -8.65
CA GLY A 263 4.51 -7.80 -9.97
C GLY A 263 2.99 -7.72 -10.03
N ARG A 264 2.31 -7.90 -8.91
CA ARG A 264 0.84 -7.73 -8.84
C ARG A 264 0.42 -6.72 -7.80
N HIS A 265 0.91 -6.83 -6.57
CA HIS A 265 0.43 -6.00 -5.49
C HIS A 265 1.52 -5.67 -4.47
N ARG A 266 1.64 -4.37 -4.15
CA ARG A 266 2.21 -3.94 -2.87
C ARG A 266 1.14 -4.02 -1.81
N ARG A 267 1.52 -4.40 -0.59
CA ARG A 267 0.58 -4.48 0.53
C ARG A 267 0.31 -3.08 1.06
N SER A 268 -0.95 -2.68 1.04
CA SER A 268 -1.38 -1.41 1.62
C SER A 268 -2.83 -1.50 2.06
N THR A 269 -3.13 -0.78 3.13
CA THR A 269 -4.50 -0.58 3.63
C THR A 269 -4.95 0.80 3.16
N VAL A 270 -6.00 0.85 2.35
CA VAL A 270 -6.51 2.09 1.78
C VAL A 270 -7.97 2.25 2.16
N MET A 271 -8.31 3.34 2.84
CA MET A 271 -9.69 3.76 3.08
C MET A 271 -10.02 4.90 2.13
N ILE A 272 -11.07 4.73 1.36
CA ILE A 272 -11.72 5.80 0.61
C ILE A 272 -12.95 6.21 1.41
N ALA A 273 -13.01 7.49 1.82
CA ALA A 273 -14.18 8.05 2.49
C ALA A 273 -14.64 9.26 1.67
N ARG A 274 -15.42 8.98 0.62
CA ARG A 274 -15.86 9.98 -0.37
C ARG A 274 -16.53 11.17 0.28
N ASP A 275 -17.45 10.90 1.20
CA ASP A 275 -18.30 11.93 1.80
C ASP A 275 -17.53 12.73 2.88
N LEU A 276 -16.41 12.19 3.38
CA LEU A 276 -15.42 12.93 4.19
C LEU A 276 -14.38 13.68 3.34
N GLY A 277 -14.44 13.52 2.01
CA GLY A 277 -13.52 14.15 1.06
C GLY A 277 -12.07 13.65 1.15
N VAL A 278 -11.82 12.43 1.65
CA VAL A 278 -10.46 11.92 1.86
C VAL A 278 -10.22 10.48 1.42
N VAL A 279 -8.96 10.21 1.06
CA VAL A 279 -8.39 8.88 0.92
C VAL A 279 -7.25 8.74 1.92
N VAL A 280 -7.26 7.69 2.74
CA VAL A 280 -6.23 7.44 3.74
C VAL A 280 -5.52 6.15 3.38
N LYS A 281 -4.20 6.22 3.22
CA LYS A 281 -3.35 5.09 2.83
C LYS A 281 -2.34 4.82 3.93
N GLN A 282 -2.19 3.56 4.27
CA GLN A 282 -1.10 3.08 5.08
C GLN A 282 -0.38 1.96 4.33
N PRO A 283 0.89 2.14 3.94
CA PRO A 283 1.69 1.04 3.44
C PRO A 283 1.85 -0.02 4.53
N ALA A 284 1.90 -1.30 4.16
CA ALA A 284 2.33 -2.34 5.09
C ALA A 284 3.86 -2.33 5.22
N PRO A 285 4.44 -2.94 6.27
CA PRO A 285 5.88 -3.13 6.31
C PRO A 285 6.35 -3.99 5.12
N GLU A 286 7.40 -3.56 4.44
CA GLU A 286 7.94 -4.24 3.26
C GLU A 286 9.48 -4.22 3.25
N PRO A 287 10.17 -5.29 2.78
CA PRO A 287 11.62 -5.26 2.66
C PRO A 287 12.07 -4.16 1.71
N PHE A 288 13.23 -3.56 1.96
CA PHE A 288 13.92 -2.81 0.91
C PHE A 288 14.23 -3.75 -0.26
N HIS A 289 13.75 -3.38 -1.44
CA HIS A 289 13.84 -4.23 -2.61
C HIS A 289 13.82 -3.42 -3.90
N GLU A 290 14.36 -4.05 -4.93
CA GLU A 290 14.19 -3.67 -6.33
C GLU A 290 13.83 -4.92 -7.13
N ILE A 291 13.60 -4.74 -8.43
CA ILE A 291 13.14 -5.79 -9.33
C ILE A 291 14.14 -5.93 -10.45
N GLN A 292 14.66 -7.13 -10.63
CA GLN A 292 15.47 -7.48 -11.78
C GLN A 292 14.54 -7.96 -12.91
N LEU A 293 14.42 -7.16 -13.98
CA LEU A 293 13.60 -7.50 -15.13
C LEU A 293 14.21 -8.66 -15.93
N ALA A 294 13.36 -9.59 -16.36
CA ALA A 294 13.75 -10.79 -17.10
C ALA A 294 14.94 -11.55 -16.46
N ALA A 295 15.02 -11.54 -15.13
CA ALA A 295 16.08 -12.18 -14.36
C ALA A 295 16.15 -13.69 -14.64
N ARG A 296 15.00 -14.31 -14.95
CA ARG A 296 14.87 -15.74 -15.20
C ARG A 296 14.07 -16.01 -16.47
N THR A 297 14.18 -17.22 -16.98
CA THR A 297 13.33 -17.73 -18.06
C THR A 297 12.74 -19.06 -17.63
N VAL A 298 11.41 -19.14 -17.59
CA VAL A 298 10.66 -20.31 -17.15
C VAL A 298 9.63 -20.63 -18.21
N ASP A 299 9.62 -21.88 -18.70
CA ASP A 299 8.75 -22.33 -19.79
C ASP A 299 8.80 -21.43 -21.04
N GLY A 300 9.99 -20.88 -21.33
CA GLY A 300 10.22 -19.99 -22.48
C GLY A 300 9.73 -18.55 -22.30
N LEU A 301 9.18 -18.21 -21.12
CA LEU A 301 8.74 -16.86 -20.79
C LEU A 301 9.74 -16.18 -19.85
N ALA A 302 10.00 -14.90 -20.06
CA ALA A 302 10.79 -14.10 -19.13
C ALA A 302 10.05 -13.98 -17.78
N GLU A 303 10.81 -13.97 -16.70
CA GLU A 303 10.32 -13.82 -15.33
C GLU A 303 11.15 -12.73 -14.61
N ASN A 304 10.45 -11.70 -14.15
CA ASN A 304 10.96 -10.61 -13.31
C ASN A 304 11.12 -11.14 -11.88
N TRP A 305 12.24 -10.84 -11.22
CA TRP A 305 12.55 -11.40 -9.90
C TRP A 305 12.90 -10.30 -8.89
N PRO A 306 12.35 -10.34 -7.66
CA PRO A 306 12.74 -9.39 -6.63
C PRO A 306 14.14 -9.69 -6.09
N TYR A 307 14.87 -8.64 -5.76
CA TYR A 307 16.08 -8.74 -4.95
C TYR A 307 16.07 -7.69 -3.86
N THR A 308 16.69 -8.01 -2.73
CA THR A 308 16.78 -7.11 -1.58
C THR A 308 17.82 -6.03 -1.81
N THR A 309 17.48 -4.80 -1.47
CA THR A 309 18.40 -3.65 -1.40
C THR A 309 18.56 -3.20 0.04
N GLY A 310 19.54 -2.33 0.34
CA GLY A 310 19.72 -1.76 1.69
C GLY A 310 19.72 -2.83 2.79
N ASP A 311 20.57 -3.85 2.64
CA ASP A 311 20.68 -5.07 3.47
C ASP A 311 19.41 -5.93 3.64
N GLY A 312 18.34 -5.57 2.94
CA GLY A 312 17.06 -6.22 3.02
C GLY A 312 16.23 -5.80 4.22
N ALA A 313 16.59 -4.73 4.97
CA ALA A 313 15.81 -4.27 6.12
C ALA A 313 14.31 -4.14 5.82
N LEU A 314 13.47 -4.53 6.77
CA LEU A 314 12.03 -4.32 6.69
C LEU A 314 11.70 -2.85 6.96
N VAL A 315 11.16 -2.14 5.98
CA VAL A 315 10.73 -0.76 6.10
C VAL A 315 9.34 -0.72 6.70
N THR A 316 9.17 -0.13 7.88
CA THR A 316 7.86 0.03 8.53
C THR A 316 7.04 1.11 7.85
N PRO A 317 5.73 1.26 8.14
CA PRO A 317 4.94 2.34 7.58
C PRO A 317 5.54 3.72 7.93
N ARG A 318 6.00 3.92 9.17
CA ARG A 318 6.64 5.18 9.56
C ARG A 318 8.02 5.35 8.95
N GLY A 319 8.79 4.28 8.81
CA GLY A 319 10.05 4.28 8.06
C GLY A 319 9.85 4.71 6.61
N ARG A 320 8.77 4.26 5.97
CA ARG A 320 8.41 4.71 4.61
C ARG A 320 8.12 6.20 4.58
N LEU A 321 7.35 6.72 5.54
CA LEU A 321 7.06 8.15 5.64
C LEU A 321 8.33 8.98 5.91
N ARG A 322 9.26 8.45 6.72
CA ARG A 322 10.57 9.05 6.93
C ARG A 322 11.33 9.22 5.61
N LEU A 323 11.46 8.16 4.81
CA LEU A 323 12.11 8.22 3.49
C LEU A 323 11.45 9.25 2.57
N LEU A 324 10.12 9.24 2.50
CA LEU A 324 9.36 10.17 1.66
C LEU A 324 9.63 11.65 2.00
N ILE A 325 9.84 11.94 3.29
CA ILE A 325 10.14 13.29 3.78
C ILE A 325 11.62 13.64 3.61
N GLU A 326 12.53 12.70 3.86
CA GLU A 326 13.97 12.91 3.66
C GLU A 326 14.32 13.12 2.18
N GLU A 327 13.66 12.38 1.29
CA GLU A 327 13.84 12.50 -0.17
C GLU A 327 13.17 13.76 -0.75
N ASP A 328 12.12 14.28 -0.10
CA ASP A 328 11.36 15.48 -0.49
C ASP A 328 10.77 15.45 -1.92
N LEU A 329 10.82 14.31 -2.62
CA LEU A 329 10.30 14.17 -3.98
C LEU A 329 8.78 14.27 -4.02
N ILE A 330 8.08 13.51 -3.18
CA ILE A 330 6.61 13.47 -3.18
C ILE A 330 5.99 14.79 -2.67
N PRO A 331 6.50 15.43 -1.59
CA PRO A 331 6.05 16.77 -1.22
C PRO A 331 6.18 17.80 -2.36
N ARG A 332 7.28 17.76 -3.13
CA ARG A 332 7.47 18.65 -4.29
C ARG A 332 6.52 18.32 -5.43
N LEU A 333 6.31 17.03 -5.73
CA LEU A 333 5.32 16.60 -6.73
C LEU A 333 3.91 17.03 -6.33
N ASP A 334 3.55 16.92 -5.06
CA ASP A 334 2.27 17.38 -4.54
C ASP A 334 2.08 18.89 -4.72
N ALA A 335 3.09 19.69 -4.39
CA ALA A 335 3.04 21.13 -4.57
C ALA A 335 2.85 21.52 -6.05
N ILE A 336 3.50 20.81 -6.97
CA ILE A 336 3.41 21.08 -8.42
C ILE A 336 2.07 20.61 -9.01
N LEU A 337 1.50 19.54 -8.48
CA LEU A 337 0.29 18.91 -9.01
C LEU A 337 -0.99 19.26 -8.22
N ASP A 338 -0.86 19.99 -7.11
CA ASP A 338 -1.93 20.43 -6.20
C ASP A 338 -2.88 19.30 -5.78
N HIS A 339 -2.32 18.15 -5.40
CA HIS A 339 -3.10 16.99 -4.94
C HIS A 339 -3.47 17.06 -3.44
N GLN A 340 -2.84 17.98 -2.70
CA GLN A 340 -3.09 18.28 -1.29
C GLN A 340 -2.83 17.07 -0.39
N LEU A 341 -1.62 16.52 -0.50
CA LEU A 341 -1.16 15.42 0.33
C LEU A 341 -0.80 15.90 1.75
N THR A 342 -1.25 15.14 2.74
CA THR A 342 -0.83 15.29 4.13
C THR A 342 -0.16 14.00 4.60
N PHE A 343 1.00 14.12 5.22
CA PHE A 343 1.74 12.98 5.77
C PHE A 343 1.64 12.98 7.28
N SER A 344 1.31 11.82 7.86
CA SER A 344 1.49 11.56 9.29
C SER A 344 2.69 10.65 9.51
N THR A 345 3.83 11.23 9.91
CA THR A 345 4.99 10.47 10.38
C THR A 345 4.68 9.70 11.64
N PHE A 346 3.82 10.24 12.50
CA PHE A 346 3.43 9.57 13.73
C PHE A 346 2.61 8.29 13.52
N ARG A 347 1.72 8.24 12.52
CA ARG A 347 0.89 7.04 12.24
C ARG A 347 1.32 6.28 10.98
N GLY A 348 2.32 6.78 10.25
CA GLY A 348 2.76 6.20 8.98
C GLY A 348 1.67 6.29 7.91
N LEU A 349 0.95 7.42 7.83
CA LEU A 349 -0.18 7.60 6.91
C LEU A 349 0.11 8.63 5.83
N THR A 350 -0.41 8.35 4.64
CA THR A 350 -0.63 9.35 3.60
C THR A 350 -2.11 9.63 3.52
N ILE A 351 -2.50 10.88 3.71
CA ILE A 351 -3.88 11.35 3.63
C ILE A 351 -3.97 12.25 2.40
N GLU A 352 -4.89 11.93 1.51
CA GLU A 352 -5.07 12.61 0.24
C GLU A 352 -6.49 13.15 0.15
N LYS A 353 -6.67 14.22 -0.63
CA LYS A 353 -7.99 14.66 -1.01
C LYS A 353 -8.67 13.60 -1.88
N PHE A 354 -9.93 13.29 -1.60
CA PHE A 354 -10.73 12.49 -2.51
C PHE A 354 -11.02 13.31 -3.78
N VAL A 355 -10.67 12.75 -4.94
CA VAL A 355 -10.93 13.36 -6.24
C VAL A 355 -12.11 12.62 -6.88
N PRO A 356 -13.24 13.31 -7.18
CA PRO A 356 -14.36 12.69 -7.86
C PRO A 356 -14.06 12.53 -9.36
N GLY A 357 -14.37 11.35 -9.90
CA GLY A 357 -14.23 11.07 -11.33
C GLY A 357 -13.92 9.60 -11.60
N PRO A 358 -14.09 9.13 -12.84
CA PRO A 358 -13.57 7.83 -13.23
C PRO A 358 -12.04 7.88 -13.30
N THR A 359 -11.40 6.74 -13.07
CA THR A 359 -10.01 6.56 -13.47
C THR A 359 -9.88 6.63 -15.00
N VAL A 360 -8.68 6.93 -15.52
CA VAL A 360 -8.41 6.87 -16.97
C VAL A 360 -8.72 5.47 -17.51
N GLN A 361 -8.42 4.43 -16.73
CA GLN A 361 -8.75 3.05 -17.08
C GLN A 361 -10.25 2.87 -17.32
N GLU A 362 -11.10 3.26 -16.36
CA GLU A 362 -12.55 3.14 -16.47
C GLU A 362 -13.11 4.03 -17.58
N TRP A 363 -12.61 5.25 -17.69
CA TRP A 363 -13.10 6.26 -18.63
C TRP A 363 -12.86 5.85 -20.08
N VAL A 364 -11.67 5.33 -20.39
CA VAL A 364 -11.27 4.87 -21.72
C VAL A 364 -11.88 3.51 -22.05
N ARG A 365 -11.98 2.58 -21.09
CA ARG A 365 -12.67 1.29 -21.35
C ARG A 365 -14.15 1.44 -21.67
N ALA A 366 -14.78 2.50 -21.17
CA ALA A 366 -16.15 2.82 -21.54
C ALA A 366 -16.29 3.32 -22.99
N ASP A 367 -15.23 3.89 -23.57
CA ASP A 367 -15.20 4.43 -24.93
C ASP A 367 -13.74 4.60 -25.40
N HIS A 368 -13.28 3.67 -26.25
CA HIS A 368 -11.89 3.60 -26.71
C HIS A 368 -11.43 4.87 -27.45
N THR A 369 -12.35 5.66 -28.01
CA THR A 369 -12.04 6.90 -28.73
C THR A 369 -11.49 8.00 -27.82
N ARG A 370 -11.68 7.87 -26.50
CA ARG A 370 -11.16 8.80 -25.48
C ARG A 370 -9.66 8.70 -25.28
N LEU A 371 -9.01 7.62 -25.73
CA LEU A 371 -7.54 7.51 -25.75
C LEU A 371 -6.95 8.38 -26.88
N THR A 372 -7.05 9.68 -26.69
CA THR A 372 -6.56 10.70 -27.63
C THR A 372 -5.08 10.98 -27.42
N SER A 373 -4.44 11.56 -28.45
CA SER A 373 -3.10 12.11 -28.36
C SER A 373 -2.95 13.12 -27.20
N ASN A 374 -3.96 13.97 -26.98
CA ASN A 374 -3.93 14.95 -25.89
C ASN A 374 -3.98 14.28 -24.50
N LEU A 375 -4.81 13.26 -24.31
CA LEU A 375 -4.85 12.50 -23.07
C LEU A 375 -3.49 11.86 -22.77
N TYR A 376 -2.88 11.22 -23.78
CA TYR A 376 -1.56 10.63 -23.64
C TYR A 376 -0.48 11.67 -23.33
N ASP A 377 -0.54 12.86 -23.96
CA ASP A 377 0.39 13.95 -23.68
C ASP A 377 0.30 14.47 -22.24
N GLN A 378 -0.89 14.48 -21.64
CA GLN A 378 -1.05 14.83 -20.23
C GLN A 378 -0.33 13.83 -19.32
N ILE A 379 -0.44 12.53 -19.60
CA ILE A 379 0.27 11.46 -18.86
C ILE A 379 1.78 11.65 -18.98
N VAL A 380 2.28 11.85 -20.21
CA VAL A 380 3.72 12.08 -20.44
C VAL A 380 4.18 13.38 -19.81
N THR A 381 3.34 14.42 -19.74
CA THR A 381 3.68 15.67 -19.02
C THR A 381 3.93 15.42 -17.55
N ILE A 382 3.10 14.61 -16.89
CA ILE A 382 3.29 14.24 -15.48
C ILE A 382 4.61 13.46 -15.32
N GLN A 383 4.91 12.54 -16.23
CA GLN A 383 6.20 11.84 -16.23
C GLN A 383 7.39 12.79 -16.43
N GLN A 384 7.29 13.79 -17.32
CA GLN A 384 8.36 14.78 -17.50
C GLN A 384 8.54 15.68 -16.27
N ILE A 385 7.48 15.97 -15.52
CA ILE A 385 7.60 16.66 -14.22
C ILE A 385 8.42 15.79 -13.26
N CYS A 386 8.15 14.48 -13.16
CA CYS A 386 8.97 13.58 -12.36
C CYS A 386 10.45 13.60 -12.79
N GLU A 387 10.72 13.53 -14.10
CA GLU A 387 12.11 13.58 -14.62
C GLU A 387 12.85 14.88 -14.25
N LEU A 388 12.15 16.02 -14.24
CA LEU A 388 12.71 17.33 -13.87
C LEU A 388 13.00 17.46 -12.38
N LEU A 389 12.38 16.64 -11.54
CA LEU A 389 12.60 16.59 -10.09
C LEU A 389 13.58 15.49 -9.68
N ASP A 390 14.31 14.91 -10.64
CA ASP A 390 15.16 13.75 -10.42
C ASP A 390 14.42 12.52 -9.88
N GLY A 391 13.10 12.44 -10.12
CA GLY A 391 12.27 11.32 -9.73
C GLY A 391 12.16 10.27 -10.82
N GLU A 392 12.06 9.01 -10.40
CA GLU A 392 11.54 7.90 -11.19
C GLU A 392 10.22 7.45 -10.56
N ASN A 393 9.20 7.16 -11.39
CA ASN A 393 8.05 6.37 -10.98
C ASN A 393 7.97 5.14 -11.89
N GLY A 394 8.05 3.94 -11.31
CA GLY A 394 7.93 2.68 -12.05
C GLY A 394 6.48 2.21 -12.26
N ASP A 395 5.49 2.82 -11.61
CA ASP A 395 4.09 2.37 -11.61
C ASP A 395 3.18 3.26 -12.47
N TRP A 396 3.45 3.29 -13.77
CA TRP A 396 2.59 3.95 -14.75
C TRP A 396 1.38 3.08 -15.09
N HIS A 397 0.30 3.24 -14.33
CA HIS A 397 -0.95 2.46 -14.46
C HIS A 397 -2.15 3.39 -14.70
N ALA A 398 -3.06 3.08 -15.64
CA ALA A 398 -4.19 3.97 -15.97
C ALA A 398 -5.18 4.16 -14.82
N ALA A 399 -5.21 3.24 -13.85
CA ALA A 399 -6.00 3.41 -12.62
C ALA A 399 -5.40 4.44 -11.64
N ASN A 400 -4.12 4.81 -11.81
CA ASN A 400 -3.44 5.80 -10.96
C ASN A 400 -3.76 7.24 -11.38
N PHE A 401 -4.57 7.44 -12.42
CA PHE A 401 -4.99 8.76 -12.90
C PHE A 401 -6.50 8.88 -12.82
N ILE A 402 -6.99 9.97 -12.21
CA ILE A 402 -8.40 10.34 -12.23
C ILE A 402 -8.61 11.47 -13.24
N VAL A 403 -9.67 11.33 -14.04
CA VAL A 403 -10.10 12.36 -14.98
C VAL A 403 -11.02 13.35 -14.24
N GLY A 404 -10.58 14.59 -14.13
CA GLY A 404 -11.34 15.68 -13.52
C GLY A 404 -12.65 15.92 -14.27
N GLN A 405 -13.78 15.89 -13.57
CA GLN A 405 -15.10 16.07 -14.20
C GLN A 405 -15.33 17.49 -14.76
N ALA A 406 -14.61 18.48 -14.26
CA ALA A 406 -14.83 19.88 -14.63
C ALA A 406 -14.07 20.31 -15.89
N ASP A 407 -12.87 19.77 -16.11
CA ASP A 407 -11.92 20.24 -17.13
C ASP A 407 -11.14 19.13 -17.85
N GLU A 408 -11.47 17.86 -17.57
CA GLU A 408 -10.76 16.67 -18.09
C GLU A 408 -9.25 16.68 -17.81
N SER A 409 -8.82 17.43 -16.80
CA SER A 409 -7.44 17.39 -16.31
C SER A 409 -7.15 16.05 -15.64
N LEU A 410 -5.90 15.61 -15.71
CA LEU A 410 -5.45 14.40 -15.03
C LEU A 410 -4.85 14.72 -13.68
N ILE A 411 -5.32 13.99 -12.66
CA ILE A 411 -4.73 13.98 -11.33
C ILE A 411 -4.12 12.60 -11.10
N HIS A 412 -2.82 12.55 -10.83
CA HIS A 412 -2.14 11.31 -10.48
C HIS A 412 -2.24 11.06 -8.98
N ILE A 413 -2.86 9.94 -8.61
CA ILE A 413 -3.30 9.65 -7.25
C ILE A 413 -2.50 8.54 -6.57
N ASP A 414 -1.41 8.01 -7.15
CA ASP A 414 -0.64 6.94 -6.50
C ASP A 414 0.87 7.05 -6.73
N TRP A 415 1.56 7.70 -5.81
CA TRP A 415 3.01 7.86 -5.83
C TRP A 415 3.78 6.75 -5.12
N GLY A 416 3.14 5.61 -4.81
CA GLY A 416 3.73 4.56 -3.98
C GLY A 416 5.06 4.00 -4.51
N ALA A 417 5.27 4.01 -5.83
CA ALA A 417 6.49 3.51 -6.47
C ALA A 417 7.50 4.60 -6.86
N ALA A 418 7.22 5.87 -6.56
CA ALA A 418 8.12 6.95 -6.89
C ALA A 418 9.29 7.04 -5.91
N ARG A 419 10.48 7.36 -6.43
CA ARG A 419 11.73 7.50 -5.66
C ARG A 419 12.68 8.49 -6.34
N LEU A 420 13.65 9.00 -5.60
CA LEU A 420 14.78 9.68 -6.23
C LEU A 420 15.62 8.73 -7.08
N ARG A 421 16.08 9.24 -8.22
CA ARG A 421 17.05 8.56 -9.07
C ARG A 421 18.42 8.52 -8.41
N ARG A 422 19.11 7.41 -8.59
CA ARG A 422 20.52 7.29 -8.24
C ARG A 422 21.35 8.05 -9.27
N PRO A 423 22.50 8.63 -8.89
CA PRO A 423 23.34 9.40 -9.81
C PRO A 423 23.72 8.64 -11.08
N GLU A 424 23.94 7.33 -10.99
CA GLU A 424 24.26 6.45 -12.12
C GLU A 424 23.10 6.22 -13.10
N GLU A 425 21.86 6.52 -12.69
CA GLU A 425 20.65 6.40 -13.53
C GLU A 425 20.40 7.66 -14.37
N ASN A 426 21.17 8.73 -14.13
CA ASN A 426 21.09 10.00 -14.84
C ASN A 426 21.91 9.98 -16.14
N THR A 427 21.54 9.08 -17.05
CA THR A 427 22.12 8.96 -18.39
C THR A 427 21.09 9.29 -19.48
N PRO A 428 21.51 9.71 -20.68
CA PRO A 428 20.60 9.86 -21.82
C PRO A 428 19.83 8.58 -22.15
N GLU A 429 20.48 7.42 -22.05
CA GLU A 429 19.85 6.11 -22.25
C GLU A 429 18.81 5.82 -21.17
N GLY A 430 19.12 6.14 -19.91
CA GLY A 430 18.19 6.01 -18.79
C GLY A 430 16.95 6.89 -18.95
N TRP A 431 17.13 8.13 -19.41
CA TRP A 431 16.02 9.03 -19.73
C TRP A 431 15.11 8.45 -20.82
N LEU A 432 15.71 7.96 -21.92
CA LEU A 432 14.95 7.33 -23.00
C LEU A 432 14.23 6.06 -22.54
N ALA A 433 14.85 5.26 -21.67
CA ALA A 433 14.21 4.10 -21.08
C ALA A 433 12.97 4.50 -20.25
N ARG A 434 13.06 5.53 -19.41
CA ARG A 434 11.95 5.97 -18.55
C ARG A 434 10.79 6.61 -19.31
N ILE A 435 11.05 7.44 -20.32
CA ILE A 435 9.96 7.93 -21.18
C ILE A 435 9.29 6.75 -21.92
N ASN A 436 10.06 5.74 -22.34
CA ASN A 436 9.51 4.53 -22.94
C ASN A 436 8.76 3.64 -21.95
N GLN A 437 9.02 3.70 -20.64
CA GLN A 437 8.24 2.96 -19.64
C GLN A 437 6.79 3.42 -19.58
N VAL A 438 6.48 4.68 -19.93
CA VAL A 438 5.09 5.21 -19.89
C VAL A 438 4.16 4.39 -20.79
N GLN A 439 4.67 3.83 -21.90
CA GLN A 439 3.88 3.00 -22.81
C GLN A 439 3.31 1.73 -22.15
N HIS A 440 3.91 1.28 -21.03
CA HIS A 440 3.45 0.11 -20.28
C HIS A 440 2.11 0.33 -19.58
N ILE A 441 1.62 1.59 -19.55
CA ILE A 441 0.24 1.87 -19.16
C ILE A 441 -0.77 1.09 -20.01
N SER A 442 -0.40 0.67 -21.22
CA SER A 442 -1.16 -0.25 -22.07
C SER A 442 -1.63 -1.52 -21.35
N PHE A 443 -0.78 -2.12 -20.51
CA PHE A 443 -1.10 -3.36 -19.79
C PHE A 443 -2.21 -3.18 -18.75
N SER A 444 -2.41 -1.94 -18.28
CA SER A 444 -3.43 -1.64 -17.28
C SER A 444 -4.86 -1.72 -17.82
N PHE A 445 -5.09 -1.62 -19.13
CA PHE A 445 -6.46 -1.64 -19.67
C PHE A 445 -7.09 -3.04 -19.66
N HIS A 446 -6.27 -4.11 -19.61
CA HIS A 446 -6.70 -5.50 -19.82
C HIS A 446 -7.52 -5.68 -21.12
N ASP A 447 -7.16 -4.91 -22.15
CA ASP A 447 -7.82 -4.86 -23.44
C ASP A 447 -6.74 -4.69 -24.52
N GLN A 448 -6.69 -5.60 -25.49
CA GLN A 448 -5.64 -5.64 -26.50
C GLN A 448 -5.72 -4.45 -27.46
N GLU A 449 -6.94 -4.01 -27.82
CA GLU A 449 -7.12 -2.88 -28.75
C GLU A 449 -6.62 -1.58 -28.10
N LEU A 450 -6.95 -1.37 -26.83
CA LEU A 450 -6.43 -0.22 -26.07
C LEU A 450 -4.92 -0.31 -25.84
N ALA A 451 -4.38 -1.51 -25.66
CA ALA A 451 -2.95 -1.70 -25.52
C ALA A 451 -2.21 -1.31 -26.81
N ASP A 452 -2.68 -1.80 -27.96
CA ASP A 452 -2.12 -1.48 -29.28
C ASP A 452 -2.22 0.02 -29.59
N LEU A 453 -3.38 0.62 -29.29
CA LEU A 453 -3.60 2.06 -29.46
C LEU A 453 -2.66 2.88 -28.58
N THR A 454 -2.44 2.46 -27.32
CA THR A 454 -1.49 3.13 -26.41
C THR A 454 -0.07 3.10 -26.97
N VAL A 455 0.38 1.93 -27.43
CA VAL A 455 1.71 1.77 -28.04
C VAL A 455 1.85 2.61 -29.31
N GLN A 456 0.78 2.66 -30.13
CA GLN A 456 0.74 3.53 -31.30
C GLN A 456 0.90 5.01 -30.92
N ARG A 457 0.14 5.51 -29.93
CA ARG A 457 0.23 6.91 -29.47
C ARG A 457 1.61 7.25 -28.93
N HIS A 458 2.24 6.31 -28.23
CA HIS A 458 3.61 6.45 -27.77
C HIS A 458 4.60 6.57 -28.94
N ALA A 459 4.52 5.66 -29.91
CA ALA A 459 5.39 5.67 -31.09
C ALA A 459 5.23 6.96 -31.91
N GLU A 460 4.00 7.43 -32.10
CA GLU A 460 3.69 8.71 -32.76
C GLU A 460 4.33 9.89 -32.02
N LEU A 461 4.23 9.95 -30.68
CA LEU A 461 4.87 10.99 -29.89
C LEU A 461 6.40 10.94 -29.98
N MET A 462 7.00 9.76 -29.88
CA MET A 462 8.47 9.61 -29.94
C MET A 462 9.06 9.95 -31.32
N ALA A 463 8.26 9.86 -32.39
CA ALA A 463 8.64 10.28 -33.73
C ALA A 463 8.47 11.81 -33.96
N ASP A 464 7.65 12.49 -33.15
CA ASP A 464 7.36 13.92 -33.26
C ASP A 464 8.16 14.73 -32.21
N GLN A 465 9.35 15.16 -32.62
CA GLN A 465 10.26 15.91 -31.76
C GLN A 465 9.71 17.27 -31.31
N GLU A 466 8.88 17.93 -32.12
CA GLU A 466 8.31 19.23 -31.79
C GLU A 466 7.24 19.09 -30.70
N ARG A 467 6.34 18.11 -30.85
CA ARG A 467 5.33 17.79 -29.82
C ARG A 467 5.98 17.36 -28.51
N LEU A 468 7.01 16.52 -28.55
CA LEU A 468 7.74 16.13 -27.34
C LEU A 468 8.44 17.32 -26.66
N ALA A 469 9.07 18.22 -27.44
CA ALA A 469 9.67 19.44 -26.91
C ALA A 469 8.62 20.36 -26.26
N HIS A 470 7.42 20.45 -26.82
CA HIS A 470 6.31 21.21 -26.25
C HIS A 470 5.83 20.62 -24.90
N ILE A 471 5.74 19.29 -24.79
CA ILE A 471 5.41 18.61 -23.53
C ILE A 471 6.47 18.88 -22.46
N GLN A 472 7.75 18.79 -22.81
CA GLN A 472 8.85 19.10 -21.91
C GLN A 472 8.80 20.55 -21.42
N GLU A 473 8.49 21.50 -22.30
CA GLU A 473 8.39 22.90 -21.94
C GLU A 473 7.20 23.18 -21.00
N ARG A 474 6.05 22.55 -21.25
CA ARG A 474 4.91 22.57 -20.31
C ARG A 474 5.29 22.05 -18.93
N ALA A 475 6.03 20.95 -18.87
CA ALA A 475 6.50 20.39 -17.60
C ALA A 475 7.45 21.35 -16.88
N ARG A 476 8.42 21.97 -17.59
CA ARG A 476 9.33 22.99 -17.02
C ARG A 476 8.57 24.18 -16.46
N GLN A 477 7.56 24.67 -17.17
CA GLN A 477 6.75 25.81 -16.71
C GLN A 477 6.02 25.48 -15.41
N ARG A 478 5.46 24.27 -15.26
CA ARG A 478 4.82 23.83 -14.02
C ARG A 478 5.81 23.74 -12.86
N VAL A 479 6.99 23.15 -13.08
CA VAL A 479 8.05 23.07 -12.08
C VAL A 479 8.55 24.47 -11.68
N ALA A 480 8.73 25.38 -12.64
CA ALA A 480 9.28 26.72 -12.38
C ALA A 480 8.30 27.69 -11.70
N THR A 481 6.98 27.43 -11.77
CA THR A 481 5.94 28.29 -11.18
C THR A 481 5.53 27.88 -9.78
N THR A 482 6.05 26.75 -9.28
CA THR A 482 5.81 26.26 -7.93
C THR A 482 7.00 26.64 -7.04
N PRO A 483 6.78 27.41 -5.95
CA PRO A 483 7.85 27.94 -5.10
C PRO A 483 8.63 26.89 -4.30
#